data_AF-A0A170WGT4-F1
#
_entry.id   AF-A0A170WGT4-F1
#
_cell.length_a   1.000
_cell.length_b   1.000
_cell.length_c   1.000
_cell.angle_alpha   90.00
_cell.angle_beta   90.00
_cell.angle_gamma   90.00
#
_symmetry.space_group_name_H-M   'P 1'
#
loop_
_entity.id
_entity.type
_entity.pdbx_description
1 polymer ?
#
loop_
_entity_poly.entity_id
_entity_poly.type
_entity_poly.pdbx_seq_one_letter_code
_entity_poly.pdbx_strand_id
1 'polypeptide(L)'
;LSGIGPAEHLRSHGIHVIRDLPVGQNLQDHVGMAGLTFLIDKPVAIVQNRLKAVPVTMEYVIREKGPMTTLGGVEGLGFIKTKFANHSIDYPDIQFHMAPASINSDSGARVKKILGIRESIYQAVYRPIEERDTWTIIPLLLRPRSRGWVKLRSANPFQYPIIN
;
A
#
# COMPACT_ATOMS: atom_id res chain seq x y z
N LEU A 1 5.29 26.31 3.21
CA LEU A 1 5.76 27.54 2.54
C LEU A 1 4.95 28.77 2.90
N SER A 2 3.65 28.63 3.20
CA SER A 2 2.75 29.73 3.60
C SER A 2 3.04 30.37 4.96
N GLY A 3 4.25 30.25 5.52
CA GLY A 3 4.64 30.87 6.79
C GLY A 3 4.04 30.29 8.08
N ILE A 4 3.39 29.12 8.02
CA ILE A 4 2.80 28.45 9.19
C ILE A 4 3.50 27.12 9.43
N GLY A 5 4.10 26.94 10.61
CA GLY A 5 4.90 25.77 10.97
C GLY A 5 5.98 26.11 12.00
N PRO A 6 6.88 25.16 12.34
CA PRO A 6 7.91 25.39 13.36
C PRO A 6 8.79 26.58 12.98
N ALA A 7 8.82 27.63 13.82
CA ALA A 7 9.40 28.92 13.46
C ALA A 7 10.88 28.83 13.09
N GLU A 8 11.66 28.04 13.84
CA GLU A 8 13.08 27.83 13.56
C GLU A 8 13.31 27.16 12.19
N HIS A 9 12.53 26.12 11.87
CA HIS A 9 12.60 25.41 10.60
C HIS A 9 12.19 26.28 9.41
N LEU A 10 11.21 27.16 9.58
CA LEU A 10 10.81 28.10 8.53
C LEU A 10 11.88 29.18 8.31
N ARG A 11 12.42 29.76 9.39
CA ARG A 11 13.47 30.78 9.31
C ARG A 11 14.76 30.25 8.70
N SER A 12 15.14 29.00 8.98
CA SER A 12 16.34 28.39 8.38
C SER A 12 16.25 28.24 6.86
N HIS A 13 15.04 28.26 6.30
CA HIS A 13 14.78 28.30 4.86
C HIS A 13 14.44 29.69 4.31
N GLY A 14 14.62 30.75 5.11
CA GLY A 14 14.33 32.14 4.70
C GLY A 14 12.84 32.45 4.53
N ILE A 15 11.95 31.65 5.14
CA ILE A 15 10.50 31.83 5.02
C ILE A 15 10.01 32.72 6.17
N HIS A 16 9.24 33.76 5.83
CA HIS A 16 8.59 34.61 6.84
C HIS A 16 7.59 33.82 7.68
N VAL A 17 7.70 33.93 9.01
CA VAL A 17 6.85 33.19 9.96
C VAL A 17 5.61 34.03 10.30
N ILE A 18 4.44 33.55 9.89
CA ILE A 18 3.14 34.08 10.26
C ILE A 18 2.67 33.47 11.58
N ARG A 19 2.86 32.15 11.76
CA ARG A 19 2.46 31.45 12.99
C ARG A 19 3.38 30.27 13.30
N ASP A 20 3.87 30.24 14.53
CA ASP A 20 4.66 29.13 15.06
C ASP A 20 3.74 28.01 15.58
N LEU A 21 3.71 26.88 14.88
CA LEU A 21 2.89 25.71 15.18
C LEU A 21 3.63 24.42 14.81
N PRO A 22 3.36 23.27 15.46
CA PRO A 22 4.04 22.00 15.16
C PRO A 22 3.54 21.34 13.86
N VAL A 23 3.38 22.10 12.78
CA VAL A 23 2.94 21.59 11.47
C VAL A 23 3.95 20.59 10.91
N GLY A 24 3.44 19.48 10.38
CA GLY A 24 4.25 18.40 9.84
C GLY A 24 4.70 17.37 10.89
N GLN A 25 4.39 17.56 12.18
CA GLN A 25 4.63 16.55 13.21
C GLN A 25 3.48 15.53 13.29
N ASN A 26 3.67 14.43 14.02
CA ASN A 26 2.67 13.40 14.29
C ASN A 26 2.16 12.68 13.02
N LEU A 27 3.04 12.48 12.04
CA LEU A 27 2.74 11.65 10.86
C LEU A 27 2.44 10.22 11.32
N GLN A 28 1.35 9.66 10.82
CA GLN A 28 0.89 8.31 11.09
C GLN A 28 0.47 7.68 9.78
N ASP A 29 0.82 6.41 9.61
CA ASP A 29 0.38 5.60 8.48
C ASP A 29 0.20 4.15 8.93
N HIS A 30 -0.65 3.40 8.26
CA HIS A 30 -0.83 1.98 8.53
C HIS A 30 0.30 1.19 7.90
N VAL A 31 1.02 0.41 8.71
CA VAL A 31 2.07 -0.48 8.21
C VAL A 31 1.43 -1.79 7.80
N GLY A 32 1.54 -2.15 6.53
CA GLY A 32 1.10 -3.44 5.99
C GLY A 32 2.27 -4.40 5.80
N MET A 33 2.09 -5.66 6.19
CA MET A 33 3.02 -6.73 5.84
C MET A 33 2.53 -7.45 4.58
N ALA A 34 3.13 -7.14 3.43
CA ALA A 34 2.88 -7.86 2.19
C ALA A 34 3.70 -9.16 2.11
N GLY A 35 3.37 -10.02 1.14
CA GLY A 35 4.18 -11.20 0.77
C GLY A 35 3.62 -12.55 1.21
N LEU A 36 2.61 -12.58 2.08
CA LEU A 36 1.89 -13.82 2.39
C LEU A 36 1.16 -14.29 1.12
N THR A 37 1.67 -15.34 0.50
CA THR A 37 1.22 -15.83 -0.81
C THR A 37 0.76 -17.27 -0.67
N PHE A 38 -0.49 -17.53 -1.03
CA PHE A 38 -1.11 -18.84 -0.90
C PHE A 38 -1.48 -19.37 -2.29
N LEU A 39 -0.92 -20.51 -2.67
CA LEU A 39 -1.27 -21.20 -3.91
C LEU A 39 -2.69 -21.74 -3.83
N ILE A 40 -3.39 -21.70 -4.96
CA ILE A 40 -4.68 -22.35 -5.14
C ILE A 40 -4.67 -23.19 -6.41
N ASP A 41 -5.38 -24.32 -6.39
CA ASP A 41 -5.42 -25.23 -7.53
C ASP A 41 -6.40 -24.77 -8.62
N LYS A 42 -7.39 -23.96 -8.25
CA LYS A 42 -8.40 -23.46 -9.19
C LYS A 42 -7.88 -22.24 -9.95
N PRO A 43 -8.09 -22.16 -11.28
CA PRO A 43 -7.61 -21.05 -12.11
C PRO A 43 -8.51 -19.80 -12.01
N VAL A 44 -8.71 -19.29 -10.80
CA VAL A 44 -9.66 -18.20 -10.51
C VAL A 44 -9.00 -16.90 -10.03
N ALA A 45 -7.67 -16.91 -9.82
CA ALA A 45 -6.94 -15.72 -9.41
C ALA A 45 -6.79 -14.71 -10.55
N ILE A 46 -6.39 -13.50 -10.22
CA ILE A 46 -5.90 -12.52 -11.19
C ILE A 46 -4.44 -12.86 -11.51
N VAL A 47 -4.21 -13.27 -12.75
CA VAL A 47 -2.88 -13.48 -13.33
C VAL A 47 -2.83 -12.67 -14.63
N GLN A 48 -1.88 -11.73 -14.72
CA GLN A 48 -1.86 -10.70 -15.75
C GLN A 48 -1.88 -11.29 -17.17
N ASN A 49 -1.16 -12.38 -17.42
CA ASN A 49 -1.05 -12.99 -18.75
C ASN A 49 -2.39 -13.53 -19.28
N ARG A 50 -3.35 -13.85 -18.40
CA ARG A 50 -4.71 -14.28 -18.76
C ARG A 50 -5.64 -13.11 -19.09
N LEU A 51 -5.29 -11.89 -18.69
CA LEU A 51 -6.12 -10.70 -18.88
C LEU A 51 -5.75 -9.95 -20.16
N LYS A 52 -6.42 -10.29 -21.26
CA LYS A 52 -6.26 -9.58 -22.54
C LYS A 52 -7.20 -8.37 -22.58
N ALA A 53 -6.65 -7.18 -22.85
CA ALA A 53 -7.37 -5.92 -22.77
C ALA A 53 -8.67 -5.90 -23.59
N VAL A 54 -8.62 -6.26 -24.88
CA VAL A 54 -9.79 -6.18 -25.77
C VAL A 54 -10.90 -7.15 -25.35
N PRO A 55 -10.66 -8.47 -25.19
CA PRO A 55 -11.71 -9.40 -24.76
C PRO A 55 -12.32 -9.06 -23.40
N VAL A 56 -11.49 -8.75 -22.40
CA VAL A 56 -11.95 -8.42 -21.04
C VAL A 56 -12.79 -7.13 -21.05
N THR A 57 -12.37 -6.11 -21.82
CA THR A 57 -13.14 -4.86 -21.96
C THR A 57 -14.48 -5.10 -22.64
N MET A 58 -14.49 -5.86 -23.74
CA MET A 58 -15.73 -6.13 -24.48
C MET A 58 -16.70 -6.99 -23.66
N GLU A 59 -16.21 -7.95 -22.89
CA GLU A 59 -17.04 -8.73 -21.97
C GLU A 59 -17.72 -7.81 -20.93
N TYR A 60 -16.98 -6.88 -20.35
CA TYR A 60 -17.53 -5.91 -19.42
C TYR A 60 -18.56 -4.98 -20.07
N VAL A 61 -18.23 -4.37 -21.21
CA VAL A 61 -19.11 -3.40 -21.88
C VAL A 61 -20.40 -4.04 -22.39
N ILE A 62 -20.35 -5.27 -22.91
CA ILE A 62 -21.52 -5.93 -23.50
C ILE A 62 -22.34 -6.68 -22.45
N ARG A 63 -21.68 -7.32 -21.48
CA ARG A 63 -22.32 -8.29 -20.58
C ARG A 63 -22.31 -7.86 -19.12
N GLU A 64 -21.68 -6.73 -18.80
CA GLU A 64 -21.51 -6.21 -17.43
C GLU A 64 -20.87 -7.26 -16.50
N LYS A 65 -19.96 -8.06 -17.07
CA LYS A 65 -19.34 -9.22 -16.42
C LYS A 65 -17.85 -9.28 -16.72
N GLY A 66 -17.18 -10.21 -16.04
CA GLY A 66 -15.79 -10.55 -16.30
C GLY A 66 -14.79 -9.76 -15.44
N PRO A 67 -13.49 -9.93 -15.66
CA PRO A 67 -12.43 -9.41 -14.78
C PRO A 67 -12.31 -7.89 -14.67
N MET A 68 -13.15 -7.10 -15.33
CA MET A 68 -13.22 -5.65 -15.11
C MET A 68 -14.28 -5.24 -14.09
N THR A 69 -15.09 -6.18 -13.59
CA THR A 69 -16.00 -5.93 -12.47
C THR A 69 -15.31 -6.04 -11.10
N THR A 70 -14.08 -6.55 -11.05
CA THR A 70 -13.26 -6.66 -9.83
C THR A 70 -12.56 -5.33 -9.53
N LEU A 71 -12.31 -5.07 -8.26
CA LEU A 71 -11.53 -3.94 -7.77
C LEU A 71 -10.04 -4.04 -8.18
N GLY A 72 -9.58 -5.20 -8.65
CA GLY A 72 -8.23 -5.44 -9.15
C GLY A 72 -7.15 -5.47 -8.06
N GLY A 73 -7.57 -5.44 -6.79
CA GLY A 73 -6.72 -5.38 -5.62
C GLY A 73 -7.43 -6.01 -4.43
N VAL A 74 -7.88 -5.19 -3.49
CA VAL A 74 -8.53 -5.68 -2.26
C VAL A 74 -9.99 -6.04 -2.55
N GLU A 75 -10.30 -7.34 -2.53
CA GLU A 75 -11.66 -7.89 -2.73
C GLU A 75 -12.32 -8.30 -1.41
N GLY A 76 -11.53 -8.48 -0.36
CA GLY A 76 -12.01 -8.88 0.94
C GLY A 76 -11.35 -8.09 2.05
N LEU A 77 -12.13 -7.79 3.08
CA LEU A 77 -11.68 -7.12 4.29
C LEU A 77 -12.03 -7.96 5.52
N GLY A 78 -11.15 -7.93 6.51
CA GLY A 78 -11.42 -8.49 7.83
C GLY A 78 -10.83 -7.60 8.91
N PHE A 79 -11.49 -7.48 10.05
CA PHE A 79 -11.00 -6.72 11.19
C PHE A 79 -10.92 -7.65 12.39
N ILE A 80 -9.78 -7.67 13.06
CA ILE A 80 -9.60 -8.49 14.24
C ILE A 80 -9.02 -7.67 15.39
N LYS A 81 -9.37 -8.11 16.60
CA LYS A 81 -8.79 -7.63 17.84
C LYS A 81 -7.81 -8.68 18.32
N THR A 82 -6.51 -8.40 18.21
CA THR A 82 -5.48 -9.32 18.68
C THR A 82 -5.35 -9.22 20.20
N LYS A 83 -4.59 -10.15 20.80
CA LYS A 83 -4.24 -10.11 22.23
C LYS A 83 -3.40 -8.89 22.64
N PHE A 84 -2.87 -8.13 21.68
CA PHE A 84 -2.08 -6.93 21.92
C PHE A 84 -2.92 -5.64 21.80
N ALA A 85 -4.18 -5.76 21.40
CA ALA A 85 -5.09 -4.65 21.29
C ALA A 85 -5.29 -3.97 22.65
N ASN A 86 -5.61 -2.68 22.64
CA ASN A 86 -6.12 -2.04 23.85
C ASN A 86 -7.54 -2.53 24.13
N HIS A 87 -7.69 -3.39 25.13
CA HIS A 87 -8.99 -3.99 25.49
C HIS A 87 -9.96 -3.01 26.18
N SER A 88 -9.49 -1.83 26.63
CA SER A 88 -10.38 -0.80 27.19
C SER A 88 -11.21 -0.05 26.14
N ILE A 89 -10.88 -0.20 24.85
CA ILE A 89 -11.58 0.45 23.74
C ILE A 89 -12.15 -0.61 22.80
N ASP A 90 -13.29 -0.34 22.17
CA ASP A 90 -13.96 -1.30 21.28
C ASP A 90 -13.57 -1.12 19.81
N TYR A 91 -12.26 -1.18 19.53
CA TYR A 91 -11.75 -1.09 18.16
C TYR A 91 -10.73 -2.20 17.86
N PRO A 92 -10.67 -2.69 16.60
CA PRO A 92 -9.64 -3.63 16.15
C PRO A 92 -8.27 -2.95 16.04
N ASP A 93 -7.21 -3.72 16.20
CA ASP A 93 -5.82 -3.30 16.01
C ASP A 93 -5.21 -3.82 14.71
N ILE A 94 -5.84 -4.79 14.05
CA ILE A 94 -5.44 -5.33 12.75
C ILE A 94 -6.59 -5.33 11.75
N GLN A 95 -6.30 -4.93 10.52
CA GLN A 95 -7.15 -5.11 9.34
C GLN A 95 -6.45 -6.05 8.36
N PHE A 96 -7.17 -7.01 7.81
CA PHE A 96 -6.72 -7.83 6.71
C PHE A 96 -7.26 -7.29 5.40
N HIS A 97 -6.37 -7.02 4.44
CA HIS A 97 -6.72 -6.86 3.05
C HIS A 97 -6.48 -8.18 2.33
N MET A 98 -7.50 -8.69 1.66
CA MET A 98 -7.44 -9.94 0.89
C MET A 98 -7.56 -9.62 -0.58
N ALA A 99 -6.64 -10.13 -1.39
CA ALA A 99 -6.63 -9.92 -2.83
C ALA A 99 -6.50 -11.27 -3.56
N PRO A 100 -7.21 -11.47 -4.69
CA PRO A 100 -7.11 -12.68 -5.51
C PRO A 100 -5.86 -12.64 -6.41
N ALA A 101 -4.78 -12.00 -5.97
CA ALA A 101 -3.50 -11.90 -6.65
C ALA A 101 -2.39 -11.70 -5.61
N SER A 102 -1.16 -12.04 -5.98
CA SER A 102 0.02 -11.84 -5.14
C SER A 102 1.19 -11.27 -5.96
N ILE A 103 2.38 -11.21 -5.37
CA ILE A 103 3.56 -10.58 -5.99
C ILE A 103 4.00 -11.27 -7.30
N ASN A 104 3.71 -12.56 -7.47
CA ASN A 104 4.00 -13.34 -8.67
C ASN A 104 2.97 -13.15 -9.81
N SER A 105 1.80 -12.55 -9.53
CA SER A 105 0.66 -12.50 -10.46
C SER A 105 0.91 -11.73 -11.76
N ASP A 106 1.92 -10.87 -11.79
CA ASP A 106 2.29 -10.05 -12.94
C ASP A 106 3.67 -10.40 -13.51
N SER A 107 4.22 -11.55 -13.10
CA SER A 107 5.57 -12.01 -13.46
C SER A 107 6.66 -10.95 -13.27
N GLY A 108 6.49 -10.10 -12.24
CA GLY A 108 7.47 -9.10 -11.85
C GLY A 108 7.48 -7.85 -12.74
N ALA A 109 6.50 -7.69 -13.63
CA ALA A 109 6.42 -6.58 -14.56
C ALA A 109 6.31 -5.21 -13.86
N ARG A 110 5.53 -5.12 -12.77
CA ARG A 110 5.27 -3.89 -12.03
C ARG A 110 5.23 -4.10 -10.52
N VAL A 111 4.54 -5.11 -10.02
CA VAL A 111 4.26 -5.31 -8.58
C VAL A 111 5.56 -5.41 -7.78
N LYS A 112 6.53 -6.20 -8.27
CA LYS A 112 7.87 -6.30 -7.68
C LYS A 112 8.54 -4.93 -7.50
N LYS A 113 8.48 -4.07 -8.52
CA LYS A 113 9.09 -2.74 -8.50
C LYS A 113 8.33 -1.78 -7.58
N ILE A 114 7.00 -1.77 -7.65
CA ILE A 114 6.12 -0.92 -6.84
C ILE A 114 6.33 -1.19 -5.35
N LEU A 115 6.43 -2.48 -4.98
CA LEU A 115 6.63 -2.90 -3.59
C LEU A 115 8.11 -2.90 -3.16
N GLY A 116 9.04 -2.51 -4.03
CA GLY A 116 10.47 -2.46 -3.72
C GLY A 116 11.07 -3.82 -3.36
N ILE A 117 10.54 -4.92 -3.91
CA ILE A 117 11.02 -6.27 -3.60
C ILE A 117 12.42 -6.46 -4.21
N ARG A 118 13.38 -6.88 -3.38
CA ARG A 118 14.75 -7.18 -3.82
C ARG A 118 14.75 -8.29 -4.86
N GLU A 119 15.64 -8.17 -5.85
CA GLU A 119 15.81 -9.16 -6.90
C GLU A 119 16.00 -10.57 -6.34
N SER A 120 16.93 -10.74 -5.39
CA SER A 120 17.24 -12.05 -4.80
C SER A 120 16.02 -12.71 -4.15
N ILE A 121 15.17 -11.93 -3.47
CA ILE A 121 13.93 -12.43 -2.87
C ILE A 121 12.94 -12.84 -3.96
N TYR A 122 12.79 -12.00 -4.99
CA TYR A 122 11.88 -12.32 -6.09
C TYR A 122 12.27 -13.61 -6.81
N GLN A 123 13.55 -13.75 -7.13
CA GLN A 123 14.10 -14.94 -7.79
C GLN A 123 13.91 -16.21 -6.97
N ALA A 124 14.10 -16.14 -5.65
CA ALA A 124 14.00 -17.30 -4.77
C ALA A 124 12.56 -17.70 -4.44
N VAL A 125 11.66 -16.72 -4.28
CA VAL A 125 10.32 -16.96 -3.71
C VAL A 125 9.20 -16.88 -4.75
N TYR A 126 9.21 -15.86 -5.61
CA TYR A 126 8.07 -15.56 -6.49
C TYR A 126 8.27 -16.08 -7.92
N ARG A 127 9.50 -16.09 -8.43
CA ARG A 127 9.81 -16.61 -9.77
C ARG A 127 9.37 -18.07 -9.97
N PRO A 128 9.60 -19.02 -9.03
CA PRO A 128 9.19 -20.40 -9.22
C PRO A 128 7.68 -20.61 -9.30
N ILE A 129 6.90 -19.63 -8.85
CA ILE A 129 5.43 -19.66 -8.84
C ILE A 129 4.83 -18.61 -9.78
N GLU A 130 5.60 -18.04 -10.70
CA GLU A 130 5.06 -17.18 -11.74
C GLU A 130 3.92 -17.89 -12.49
N GLU A 131 2.91 -17.11 -12.87
CA GLU A 131 1.70 -17.58 -13.55
C GLU A 131 0.82 -18.59 -12.77
N ARG A 132 1.25 -19.02 -11.58
CA ARG A 132 0.42 -19.84 -10.69
C ARG A 132 -0.66 -19.00 -10.03
N ASP A 133 -1.84 -19.59 -9.89
CA ASP A 133 -2.93 -18.99 -9.15
C ASP A 133 -2.60 -18.86 -7.66
N THR A 134 -2.73 -17.64 -7.16
CA THR A 134 -2.50 -17.33 -5.76
C THR A 134 -3.51 -16.33 -5.24
N TRP A 135 -3.66 -16.28 -3.92
CA TRP A 135 -4.26 -15.15 -3.22
C TRP A 135 -3.34 -14.70 -2.09
N THR A 136 -3.53 -13.47 -1.64
CA THR A 136 -2.73 -12.88 -0.54
C THR A 136 -3.63 -12.35 0.56
N ILE A 137 -3.08 -12.35 1.76
CA ILE A 137 -3.61 -11.60 2.90
C ILE A 137 -2.54 -10.62 3.39
N ILE A 138 -2.90 -9.36 3.51
CA ILE A 138 -2.01 -8.30 3.98
C ILE A 138 -2.57 -7.84 5.33
N PRO A 139 -1.95 -8.21 6.46
CA PRO A 139 -2.27 -7.61 7.75
C PRO A 139 -1.72 -6.18 7.80
N LEU A 140 -2.60 -5.23 8.11
CA LEU A 140 -2.31 -3.84 8.35
C LEU A 140 -2.45 -3.54 9.85
N LEU A 141 -1.44 -2.89 10.41
CA LEU A 141 -1.49 -2.34 11.77
C LEU A 141 -2.29 -1.03 11.78
N LEU A 142 -3.45 -1.04 12.43
CA LEU A 142 -4.39 0.10 12.44
C LEU A 142 -4.07 1.17 13.47
N ARG A 143 -3.27 0.81 14.49
CA ARG A 143 -2.96 1.67 15.64
C ARG A 143 -1.46 1.65 15.92
N PRO A 144 -0.62 2.10 14.97
CA PRO A 144 0.81 2.17 15.19
C PRO A 144 1.11 3.11 16.36
N ARG A 145 2.11 2.76 17.18
CA ARG A 145 2.64 3.64 18.22
C ARG A 145 3.70 4.60 17.67
N SER A 146 4.38 4.20 16.60
CA SER A 146 5.37 5.01 15.90
C SER A 146 4.74 6.31 15.38
N ARG A 147 5.54 7.38 15.38
CA ARG A 147 5.18 8.70 14.85
C ARG A 147 6.33 9.21 14.00
N GLY A 148 5.98 9.79 12.87
CA GLY A 148 6.92 10.41 11.95
C GLY A 148 6.72 11.92 11.83
N TRP A 149 7.37 12.49 10.84
CA TRP A 149 7.19 13.90 10.49
C TRP A 149 7.45 14.17 9.00
N VAL A 150 6.93 15.30 8.53
CA VAL A 150 7.20 15.88 7.21
C VAL A 150 7.78 17.27 7.41
N LYS A 151 8.98 17.51 6.87
CA LYS A 151 9.65 18.81 6.92
C LYS A 151 10.00 19.29 5.51
N LEU A 152 10.13 20.60 5.38
CA LEU A 152 10.67 21.19 4.15
C LEU A 152 12.13 20.75 3.97
N ARG A 153 12.48 20.41 2.73
CA ARG A 153 13.87 20.26 2.30
C ARG A 153 14.47 21.63 1.94
N SER A 154 13.66 22.49 1.35
CA SER A 154 14.02 23.85 0.94
C SER A 154 12.76 24.72 0.83
N ALA A 155 12.95 25.99 0.48
CA ALA A 155 11.86 26.90 0.16
C ALA A 155 11.24 26.67 -1.24
N ASN A 156 11.80 25.77 -2.06
CA ASN A 156 11.27 25.47 -3.39
C ASN A 156 10.11 24.45 -3.30
N PRO A 157 8.87 24.79 -3.67
CA PRO A 157 7.73 23.87 -3.61
C PRO A 157 7.87 22.64 -4.51
N PHE A 158 8.72 22.69 -5.53
CA PHE A 158 8.94 21.58 -6.47
C PHE A 158 9.99 20.57 -5.98
N GLN A 159 10.65 20.84 -4.84
CA GLN A 159 11.55 19.87 -4.23
C GLN A 159 10.80 19.01 -3.21
N TYR A 160 10.99 17.69 -3.31
CA TYR A 160 10.37 16.75 -2.39
C TYR A 160 10.74 17.05 -0.93
N PRO A 161 9.77 16.97 0.00
CA PRO A 161 10.03 17.17 1.41
C PRO A 161 10.95 16.08 1.96
N ILE A 162 11.39 16.30 3.20
CA ILE A 162 12.06 15.27 3.99
C ILE A 162 10.98 14.62 4.85
N ILE A 163 10.91 13.29 4.81
CA ILE A 163 9.92 12.50 5.53
C ILE A 163 10.69 11.49 6.38
N ASN A 164 10.29 11.35 7.62
CA ASN A 164 10.72 10.28 8.52
C ASN A 164 9.51 9.52 9.05
#